data_AF-A0A3C0KTP2-F1
#
_entry.id   AF-A0A3C0KTP2-F1
#
_cell.length_a   1.000
_cell.length_b   1.000
_cell.length_c   1.000
_cell.angle_alpha   90.00
_cell.angle_beta   90.00
_cell.angle_gamma   90.00
#
_symmetry.space_group_name_H-M   'P 1'
#
loop_
_entity.id
_entity.type
_entity.pdbx_description
1 polymer ?
#
loop_
_entity_poly.entity_id
_entity_poly.type
_entity_poly.pdbx_seq_one_letter_code
_entity_poly.pdbx_strand_id
1 'polypeptide(L)'
;MTPPEKIVWQDRAPQGSRPFLQPIAVAIVCAVFICLILIMGIMDLRRLDKTLVGILENRAAGIVGVVQRLAQENLNNLVQASQQKEDRPFVPVAAEAFSPQKLLINALVQLGQEVDNHWKKDRLSEDYLRKFADEKGLLMIAVMNRKGQCVFQSRSLPPELVPDNSSAKITMELFNQLGRENKIGFVALRRKDGSGTIVIALDPAGLRFWGTKVSVEKALQELGGGQGQGMSYFMITDTHEKILASAGKLPEKWKPADMH
;
A
#
# COMPACT_ATOMS: atom_id res chain seq x y z
N MET A 1 102.18 43.33 -50.22
CA MET A 1 101.35 44.01 -49.19
C MET A 1 100.04 43.25 -49.09
N THR A 2 99.93 42.44 -48.04
CA THR A 2 98.82 41.54 -47.71
C THR A 2 97.79 42.25 -46.84
N PRO A 3 96.49 42.27 -47.20
CA PRO A 3 95.44 42.61 -46.24
C PRO A 3 95.07 41.37 -45.40
N PRO A 4 94.64 41.58 -44.13
CA PRO A 4 94.65 40.57 -43.09
C PRO A 4 93.48 39.58 -43.19
N GLU A 5 93.80 38.31 -42.98
CA GLU A 5 92.88 37.21 -42.74
C GLU A 5 92.13 37.45 -41.41
N LYS A 6 90.81 37.56 -41.46
CA LYS A 6 89.98 37.67 -40.24
C LYS A 6 88.74 36.80 -40.32
N ILE A 7 88.96 35.55 -39.91
CA ILE A 7 88.11 34.64 -39.13
C ILE A 7 86.60 34.91 -39.24
N VAL A 8 85.94 34.14 -40.12
CA VAL A 8 84.49 33.97 -40.16
C VAL A 8 84.11 33.01 -39.04
N TRP A 9 83.47 33.51 -37.98
CA TRP A 9 82.84 32.68 -36.97
C TRP A 9 81.61 32.01 -37.59
N GLN A 10 81.77 30.74 -37.96
CA GLN A 10 80.67 29.89 -38.37
C GLN A 10 80.04 29.34 -37.10
N ASP A 11 79.02 30.01 -36.58
CA ASP A 11 78.22 29.49 -35.46
C ASP A 11 77.53 28.19 -35.92
N ARG A 12 78.07 27.06 -35.49
CA ARG A 12 77.37 25.79 -35.45
C ARG A 12 77.09 25.45 -33.99
N ALA A 13 75.82 25.53 -33.58
CA ALA A 13 75.03 24.51 -32.87
C ALA A 13 73.94 25.13 -31.96
N PRO A 14 72.84 24.41 -31.61
CA PRO A 14 72.51 23.03 -31.99
C PRO A 14 71.17 22.92 -32.75
N GLN A 15 71.12 21.96 -33.68
CA GLN A 15 69.87 21.27 -33.99
C GLN A 15 69.40 20.57 -32.71
N GLY A 16 68.50 21.22 -31.97
CA GLY A 16 67.77 20.61 -30.88
C GLY A 16 66.74 19.65 -31.44
N SER A 17 67.15 18.41 -31.70
CA SER A 17 66.25 17.30 -31.99
C SER A 17 65.27 17.09 -30.82
N ARG A 18 64.08 17.70 -30.91
CA ARG A 18 62.92 17.32 -30.08
C ARG A 18 61.67 16.91 -30.89
N PRO A 19 61.75 16.19 -32.03
CA PRO A 19 60.55 15.78 -32.74
C PRO A 19 59.74 14.69 -32.00
N PHE A 20 60.33 13.99 -31.02
CA PHE A 20 59.67 12.88 -30.29
C PHE A 20 59.04 13.28 -28.94
N LEU A 21 59.43 14.41 -28.34
CA LEU A 21 58.87 14.89 -27.08
C LEU A 21 57.53 15.62 -27.28
N GLN A 22 57.32 16.26 -28.43
CA GLN A 22 56.07 16.96 -28.77
C GLN A 22 54.83 16.05 -28.80
N PRO A 23 54.82 14.91 -29.51
CA PRO A 23 53.62 14.05 -29.55
C PRO A 23 53.28 13.46 -28.18
N ILE A 24 54.28 13.11 -27.37
CA ILE A 24 54.07 12.60 -26.01
C ILE A 24 53.55 13.71 -25.09
N ALA A 25 54.08 14.93 -25.19
CA ALA A 25 53.57 16.07 -24.43
C ALA A 25 52.09 16.36 -24.76
N VAL A 26 51.71 16.33 -26.03
CA VAL A 26 50.31 16.48 -26.46
C VAL A 26 49.45 15.35 -25.92
N ALA A 27 49.91 14.10 -25.99
CA ALA A 27 49.18 12.95 -25.44
C ALA A 27 48.95 13.06 -23.92
N ILE A 28 49.94 13.53 -23.16
CA ILE A 28 49.83 13.76 -21.71
C ILE A 28 48.80 14.87 -21.44
N VAL A 29 48.87 15.99 -22.15
CA VAL A 29 47.91 17.09 -22.00
C VAL A 29 46.49 16.61 -22.31
N CYS A 30 46.29 15.88 -23.40
CA CYS A 30 45.00 15.27 -23.72
C CYS A 30 44.51 14.31 -22.64
N ALA A 31 45.39 13.43 -22.12
CA ALA A 31 45.03 12.50 -21.05
C ALA A 31 44.62 13.24 -19.76
N VAL A 32 45.31 14.32 -19.41
CA VAL A 32 44.96 15.18 -18.27
C VAL A 32 43.59 15.81 -18.49
N PHE A 33 43.32 16.38 -19.67
CA PHE A 33 42.01 16.96 -19.98
C PHE A 33 40.89 15.93 -19.93
N ILE A 34 41.09 14.74 -20.50
CA ILE A 34 40.11 13.64 -20.44
C ILE A 34 39.84 13.25 -18.99
N CYS A 35 40.89 13.10 -18.17
CA CYS A 35 40.75 12.75 -16.76
C CYS A 35 39.98 13.83 -15.98
N LEU A 36 40.29 15.11 -16.21
CA LEU A 36 39.57 16.23 -15.59
C LEU A 36 38.09 16.26 -15.99
N ILE A 37 37.79 16.07 -17.28
CA ILE A 37 36.40 16.02 -17.78
C ILE A 37 35.64 14.85 -17.14
N LEU A 38 36.26 13.66 -17.05
CA LEU A 38 35.64 12.48 -16.43
C LEU A 38 35.38 12.71 -14.93
N ILE A 39 36.34 13.25 -14.20
CA ILE A 39 36.20 13.54 -12.76
C ILE A 39 35.06 14.55 -12.56
N MET A 40 35.04 15.63 -13.35
CA MET A 40 34.01 16.66 -13.28
C MET A 40 32.62 16.09 -13.60
N GLY A 41 32.52 15.26 -14.65
CA GLY A 41 31.28 14.59 -15.03
C GLY A 41 30.76 13.62 -13.95
N ILE A 42 31.63 12.83 -13.33
CA ILE A 42 31.25 11.91 -12.25
C ILE A 42 30.79 12.69 -11.02
N MET A 43 31.45 13.79 -10.68
CA MET A 43 31.09 14.62 -9.53
C MET A 43 29.73 15.30 -9.73
N ASP A 44 29.47 15.81 -10.94
CA ASP A 44 28.19 16.44 -11.27
C ASP A 44 27.05 15.43 -11.28
N LEU A 45 27.26 14.24 -11.85
CA LEU A 45 26.28 13.15 -11.81
C LEU A 45 25.91 12.75 -10.37
N ARG A 46 26.92 12.55 -9.51
CA ARG A 46 26.70 12.25 -8.09
C ARG A 46 25.94 13.36 -7.36
N ARG A 47 26.13 14.62 -7.76
CA ARG A 47 25.44 15.77 -7.18
C ARG A 47 23.97 15.82 -7.64
N LEU A 48 23.73 15.56 -8.92
CA LEU A 48 22.39 15.46 -9.48
C LEU A 48 21.60 14.32 -8.84
N ASP A 49 22.21 13.14 -8.70
CA ASP A 49 21.59 11.98 -8.04
C ASP A 49 21.14 12.33 -6.61
N LYS A 50 22.04 12.90 -5.80
CA LYS A 50 21.69 13.31 -4.43
C LYS A 50 20.56 14.35 -4.40
N THR A 51 20.55 15.28 -5.35
CA THR A 51 19.52 16.32 -5.43
C THR A 51 18.17 15.72 -5.84
N LEU A 52 18.15 14.83 -6.83
CA LEU A 52 16.94 14.13 -7.27
C LEU A 52 16.37 13.24 -6.19
N VAL A 53 17.22 12.45 -5.53
CA VAL A 53 16.82 11.60 -4.38
C VAL A 53 16.21 12.46 -3.28
N GLY A 54 16.85 13.57 -2.89
CA GLY A 54 16.32 14.46 -1.86
C GLY A 54 14.98 15.11 -2.23
N ILE A 55 14.76 15.45 -3.51
CA ILE A 55 13.46 15.94 -3.98
C ILE A 55 12.40 14.84 -3.92
N LEU A 56 12.74 13.61 -4.32
CA LEU A 56 11.83 12.47 -4.29
C LEU A 56 11.46 12.09 -2.85
N GLU A 57 12.41 12.08 -1.93
CA GLU A 57 12.19 11.82 -0.50
C GLU A 57 11.28 12.87 0.13
N ASN A 58 11.56 14.16 -0.08
CA ASN A 58 10.72 15.25 0.45
C ASN A 58 9.30 15.19 -0.12
N ARG A 59 9.16 14.87 -1.40
CA ARG A 59 7.86 14.68 -2.03
C ARG A 59 7.14 13.49 -1.41
N ALA A 60 7.80 12.33 -1.30
CA ALA A 60 7.23 11.14 -0.68
C ALA A 60 6.76 11.40 0.76
N ALA A 61 7.60 12.08 1.58
CA ALA A 61 7.24 12.47 2.94
C ALA A 61 6.01 13.38 2.99
N GLY A 62 5.91 14.35 2.07
CA GLY A 62 4.73 15.21 1.93
C GLY A 62 3.47 14.41 1.63
N ILE A 63 3.55 13.42 0.73
CA ILE A 63 2.42 12.58 0.35
C ILE A 63 1.99 11.70 1.52
N VAL A 64 2.94 11.05 2.19
CA VAL A 64 2.68 10.26 3.41
C VAL A 64 1.97 11.12 4.45
N GLY A 65 2.44 12.35 4.67
CA GLY A 65 1.81 13.29 5.61
C GLY A 65 0.35 13.62 5.27
N VAL A 66 0.04 13.86 3.99
CA VAL A 66 -1.34 14.13 3.55
C VAL A 66 -2.22 12.87 3.66
N VAL A 67 -1.72 11.70 3.22
CA VAL A 67 -2.47 10.43 3.36
C VAL A 67 -2.77 10.16 4.83
N GLN A 68 -1.77 10.30 5.71
CA GLN A 68 -1.93 10.07 7.14
C GLN A 68 -2.97 11.01 7.76
N ARG A 69 -2.94 12.31 7.40
CA ARG A 69 -3.92 13.29 7.87
C ARG A 69 -5.34 12.94 7.42
N LEU A 70 -5.54 12.66 6.14
CA LEU A 70 -6.85 12.30 5.59
C LEU A 70 -7.35 10.97 6.14
N ALA A 71 -6.46 9.98 6.31
CA ALA A 71 -6.81 8.70 6.89
C ALA A 71 -7.24 8.84 8.36
N GLN A 72 -6.54 9.66 9.14
CA GLN A 72 -6.90 9.96 10.52
C GLN A 72 -8.25 10.67 10.61
N GLU A 73 -8.50 11.65 9.74
CA GLU A 73 -9.78 12.36 9.66
C GLU A 73 -10.93 11.41 9.31
N ASN A 74 -10.74 10.57 8.29
CA ASN A 74 -11.72 9.55 7.89
C ASN A 74 -12.00 8.56 9.03
N LEU A 75 -10.96 8.11 9.75
CA LEU A 75 -11.11 7.19 10.87
C LEU A 75 -11.85 7.83 12.05
N ASN A 76 -11.49 9.07 12.41
CA ASN A 76 -12.16 9.82 13.48
C ASN A 76 -13.65 10.00 13.16
N ASN A 77 -13.97 10.34 11.91
CA ASN A 77 -15.35 10.49 11.45
C ASN A 77 -16.11 9.16 11.48
N LEU A 78 -15.46 8.03 11.18
CA LEU A 78 -16.06 6.69 11.31
C LEU A 78 -16.42 6.38 12.76
N VAL A 79 -15.48 6.62 13.69
CA VAL A 79 -15.67 6.39 15.13
C VAL A 79 -16.80 7.28 15.67
N GLN A 80 -16.77 8.58 15.40
CA GLN A 80 -17.80 9.51 15.87
C GLN A 80 -19.20 9.13 15.37
N ALA A 81 -19.32 8.79 14.09
CA ALA A 81 -20.60 8.39 13.53
C ALA A 81 -21.10 7.08 14.16
N SER A 82 -20.21 6.18 14.60
CA SER A 82 -20.60 4.92 15.25
C SER A 82 -21.19 5.14 16.64
N GLN A 83 -20.64 6.11 17.38
CA GLN A 83 -21.13 6.50 18.71
C GLN A 83 -22.47 7.22 18.64
N GLN A 84 -22.72 8.03 17.61
CA GLN A 84 -24.00 8.74 17.44
C GLN A 84 -25.21 7.82 17.12
N LYS A 85 -24.97 6.55 16.76
CA LYS A 85 -26.03 5.63 16.32
C LYS A 85 -26.62 4.77 17.44
N GLU A 86 -26.16 4.94 18.70
CA GLU A 86 -26.68 4.20 19.86
C GLU A 86 -28.21 4.34 20.06
N ASP A 87 -28.87 5.34 19.43
CA ASP A 87 -30.30 5.61 19.58
C ASP A 87 -31.22 5.18 18.40
N ARG A 88 -30.74 4.41 17.39
CA ARG A 88 -31.62 4.01 16.27
C ARG A 88 -31.57 2.51 15.93
N PRO A 89 -32.73 1.82 15.88
CA PRO A 89 -32.81 0.43 15.45
C PRO A 89 -32.31 0.26 14.01
N PHE A 90 -31.62 -0.86 13.78
CA PHE A 90 -30.97 -1.31 12.54
C PHE A 90 -31.75 -0.92 11.25
N VAL A 91 -31.24 0.07 10.51
CA VAL A 91 -31.83 0.53 9.24
C VAL A 91 -31.14 -0.17 8.06
N PRO A 92 -31.88 -0.81 7.13
CA PRO A 92 -31.36 -1.29 5.86
C PRO A 92 -30.74 -0.14 5.05
N VAL A 93 -29.57 -0.35 4.45
CA VAL A 93 -28.82 0.68 3.73
C VAL A 93 -29.60 1.14 2.49
N ALA A 94 -30.41 2.19 2.64
CA ALA A 94 -30.96 2.99 1.56
C ALA A 94 -30.23 4.35 1.51
N ALA A 95 -30.07 4.87 0.30
CA ALA A 95 -29.29 6.04 -0.09
C ALA A 95 -29.59 7.28 0.79
N GLU A 96 -28.62 8.07 1.25
CA GLU A 96 -27.90 9.13 0.53
C GLU A 96 -26.79 9.71 1.47
N ALA A 97 -25.77 10.36 0.89
CA ALA A 97 -24.53 10.90 1.49
C ALA A 97 -23.41 9.88 1.85
N PHE A 98 -22.18 10.18 1.44
CA PHE A 98 -20.98 9.36 1.65
C PHE A 98 -20.42 9.55 3.07
N SER A 99 -20.97 8.85 4.06
CA SER A 99 -20.37 8.79 5.40
C SER A 99 -19.21 7.76 5.45
N PRO A 100 -18.16 7.97 6.26
CA PRO A 100 -17.09 6.98 6.46
C PRO A 100 -17.57 5.61 6.93
N GLN A 101 -18.70 5.55 7.63
CA GLN A 101 -19.37 4.28 7.96
C GLN A 101 -19.87 3.53 6.73
N LYS A 102 -20.39 4.26 5.73
CA LYS A 102 -20.83 3.67 4.46
C LYS A 102 -19.67 3.01 3.73
N LEU A 103 -18.44 3.51 3.88
CA LEU A 103 -17.25 2.87 3.31
C LEU A 103 -16.99 1.51 3.95
N LEU A 104 -16.99 1.45 5.28
CA LEU A 104 -16.83 0.19 6.02
C LEU A 104 -17.93 -0.81 5.64
N ILE A 105 -19.20 -0.37 5.67
CA ILE A 105 -20.33 -1.24 5.30
C ILE A 105 -20.21 -1.69 3.85
N ASN A 106 -19.87 -0.81 2.91
CA ASN A 106 -19.70 -1.17 1.49
C ASN A 106 -18.57 -2.19 1.30
N ALA A 107 -17.44 -2.02 2.00
CA ALA A 107 -16.33 -2.96 1.95
C ALA A 107 -16.76 -4.35 2.45
N LEU A 108 -17.50 -4.41 3.58
CA LEU A 108 -18.04 -5.67 4.09
C LEU A 108 -19.11 -6.27 3.17
N VAL A 109 -19.94 -5.44 2.54
CA VAL A 109 -20.91 -5.89 1.53
C VAL A 109 -20.20 -6.47 0.30
N GLN A 110 -19.08 -5.89 -0.15
CA GLN A 110 -18.28 -6.44 -1.25
C GLN A 110 -17.73 -7.82 -0.90
N LEU A 111 -17.23 -8.04 0.32
CA LEU A 111 -16.84 -9.37 0.79
C LEU A 111 -18.03 -10.35 0.77
N GLY A 112 -19.21 -9.89 1.21
CA GLY A 112 -20.43 -10.69 1.16
C GLY A 112 -20.83 -11.08 -0.27
N GLN A 113 -20.67 -10.15 -1.23
CA GLN A 113 -20.90 -10.42 -2.65
C GLN A 113 -19.90 -11.41 -3.24
N GLU A 114 -18.63 -11.35 -2.82
CA GLU A 114 -17.61 -12.33 -3.23
C GLU A 114 -17.99 -13.74 -2.76
N VAL A 115 -18.45 -13.87 -1.51
CA VAL A 115 -18.97 -15.13 -0.98
C VAL A 115 -20.23 -15.60 -1.74
N ASP A 116 -21.18 -14.70 -2.03
CA ASP A 116 -22.38 -15.03 -2.85
C ASP A 116 -22.00 -15.52 -4.25
N ASN A 117 -20.96 -14.93 -4.86
CA ASN A 117 -20.46 -15.36 -6.17
C ASN A 117 -19.83 -16.75 -6.14
N HIS A 118 -19.10 -17.09 -5.06
CA HIS A 118 -18.55 -18.44 -4.87
C HIS A 118 -19.65 -19.47 -4.60
N TRP A 119 -20.69 -19.10 -3.85
CA TRP A 119 -21.88 -19.95 -3.67
C TRP A 119 -22.52 -20.27 -5.02
N LYS A 120 -22.83 -19.25 -5.84
CA LYS A 120 -23.53 -19.43 -7.12
C LYS A 120 -22.76 -20.29 -8.12
N LYS A 121 -21.45 -20.38 -7.98
CA LYS A 121 -20.58 -21.22 -8.82
C LYS A 121 -20.42 -22.64 -8.27
N ASP A 122 -21.12 -22.98 -7.18
CA ASP A 122 -21.02 -24.25 -6.46
C ASP A 122 -19.57 -24.55 -6.00
N ARG A 123 -18.85 -23.49 -5.61
CA ARG A 123 -17.45 -23.53 -5.18
C ARG A 123 -17.28 -23.15 -3.71
N LEU A 124 -18.38 -23.00 -2.99
CA LEU A 124 -18.32 -22.63 -1.58
C LEU A 124 -18.13 -23.88 -0.72
N SER A 125 -17.16 -23.79 0.19
CA SER A 125 -16.89 -24.80 1.21
C SER A 125 -16.53 -24.12 2.52
N GLU A 126 -16.62 -24.85 3.62
CA GLU A 126 -16.19 -24.34 4.93
C GLU A 126 -14.69 -24.04 4.95
N ASP A 127 -13.87 -24.85 4.27
CA ASP A 127 -12.43 -24.63 4.14
C ASP A 127 -12.11 -23.34 3.38
N TYR A 128 -12.84 -23.07 2.30
CA TYR A 128 -12.74 -21.79 1.58
C TYR A 128 -13.10 -20.63 2.50
N LEU A 129 -14.24 -20.72 3.20
CA LEU A 129 -14.67 -19.67 4.12
C LEU A 129 -13.69 -19.45 5.27
N ARG A 130 -13.05 -20.51 5.78
CA ARG A 130 -12.04 -20.42 6.83
C ARG A 130 -10.83 -19.63 6.35
N LYS A 131 -10.23 -20.04 5.23
CA LYS A 131 -9.09 -19.34 4.61
C LYS A 131 -9.43 -17.90 4.29
N PHE A 132 -10.59 -17.68 3.67
CA PHE A 132 -11.05 -16.34 3.31
C PHE A 132 -11.26 -15.46 4.56
N ALA A 133 -11.83 -15.99 5.65
CA ALA A 133 -11.97 -15.25 6.90
C ALA A 133 -10.61 -14.91 7.54
N ASP A 134 -9.67 -15.86 7.56
CA ASP A 134 -8.32 -15.65 8.09
C ASP A 134 -7.55 -14.58 7.30
N GLU A 135 -7.54 -14.71 5.98
CA GLU A 135 -6.90 -13.77 5.06
C GLU A 135 -7.48 -12.36 5.18
N LYS A 136 -8.81 -12.26 5.33
CA LYS A 136 -9.51 -10.97 5.44
C LYS A 136 -9.59 -10.43 6.88
N GLY A 137 -9.05 -11.14 7.87
CA GLY A 137 -9.08 -10.72 9.28
C GLY A 137 -10.50 -10.58 9.84
N LEU A 138 -11.38 -11.52 9.48
CA LEU A 138 -12.77 -11.56 9.92
C LEU A 138 -12.91 -12.55 11.08
N LEU A 139 -13.76 -12.23 12.05
CA LEU A 139 -14.08 -13.17 13.13
C LEU A 139 -14.81 -14.39 12.54
N MET A 140 -15.82 -14.14 11.70
CA MET A 140 -16.62 -15.21 11.13
C MET A 140 -17.31 -14.78 9.84
N ILE A 141 -17.52 -15.77 8.96
CA ILE A 141 -18.50 -15.70 7.88
C ILE A 141 -19.45 -16.88 8.04
N ALA A 142 -20.75 -16.60 8.01
CA ALA A 142 -21.79 -17.61 8.02
C ALA A 142 -22.72 -17.39 6.83
N VAL A 143 -23.02 -18.46 6.08
CA VAL A 143 -24.04 -18.46 5.03
C VAL A 143 -25.26 -19.18 5.54
N MET A 144 -26.38 -18.47 5.57
CA MET A 144 -27.64 -18.93 6.12
C MET A 144 -28.65 -19.17 5.01
N ASN A 145 -29.51 -20.17 5.17
CA ASN A 145 -30.63 -20.41 4.24
C ASN A 145 -31.81 -19.45 4.50
N ARG A 146 -32.89 -19.59 3.71
CA ARG A 146 -34.14 -18.81 3.86
C ARG A 146 -34.78 -18.87 5.25
N LYS A 147 -34.52 -19.94 6.01
CA LYS A 147 -35.05 -20.15 7.36
C LYS A 147 -34.15 -19.56 8.45
N GLY A 148 -33.06 -18.87 8.08
CA GLY A 148 -32.10 -18.31 9.02
C GLY A 148 -31.17 -19.34 9.66
N GLN A 149 -31.11 -20.57 9.12
CA GLN A 149 -30.22 -21.62 9.61
C GLN A 149 -28.88 -21.57 8.87
N CYS A 150 -27.77 -21.66 9.60
CA CYS A 150 -26.44 -21.75 9.01
C CYS A 150 -26.28 -23.02 8.17
N VAL A 151 -25.82 -22.86 6.92
CA VAL A 151 -25.51 -23.95 5.97
C VAL A 151 -24.01 -24.12 5.82
N PHE A 152 -23.25 -23.03 5.84
CA PHE A 152 -21.79 -23.03 5.86
C PHE A 152 -21.28 -21.97 6.82
N GLN A 153 -20.19 -22.26 7.51
CA GLN A 153 -19.51 -21.31 8.38
C GLN A 153 -17.99 -21.42 8.24
N SER A 154 -17.28 -20.30 8.40
CA SER A 154 -15.81 -20.31 8.40
C SER A 154 -15.24 -20.98 9.65
N ARG A 155 -15.91 -20.80 10.79
CA ARG A 155 -15.57 -21.37 12.10
C ARG A 155 -16.79 -21.34 13.03
N SER A 156 -16.67 -21.99 14.18
CA SER A 156 -17.63 -21.84 15.28
C SER A 156 -17.41 -20.50 16.00
N LEU A 157 -18.46 -19.97 16.63
CA LEU A 157 -18.30 -18.80 17.49
C LEU A 157 -17.41 -19.18 18.69
N PRO A 158 -16.50 -18.29 19.13
CA PRO A 158 -15.75 -18.46 20.37
C PRO A 158 -16.68 -18.83 21.53
N PRO A 159 -16.31 -19.79 22.41
CA PRO A 159 -17.16 -20.23 23.51
C PRO A 159 -17.63 -19.09 24.42
N GLU A 160 -16.82 -18.03 24.57
CA GLU A 160 -17.13 -16.86 25.37
C GLU A 160 -18.29 -16.03 24.81
N LEU A 161 -18.59 -16.19 23.52
CA LEU A 161 -19.67 -15.52 22.80
C LEU A 161 -20.93 -16.40 22.67
N VAL A 162 -20.89 -17.66 23.10
CA VAL A 162 -22.06 -18.55 23.02
C VAL A 162 -22.70 -18.61 24.40
N PRO A 163 -23.97 -18.18 24.55
CA PRO A 163 -24.68 -18.36 25.80
C PRO A 163 -24.98 -19.85 26.02
N ASP A 164 -24.45 -20.36 27.13
CA ASP A 164 -24.58 -21.73 27.61
C ASP A 164 -23.81 -22.79 26.79
N ASN A 165 -23.30 -23.82 27.45
CA ASN A 165 -22.29 -24.80 26.98
C ASN A 165 -22.79 -25.77 25.89
N SER A 166 -23.78 -25.33 25.12
CA SER A 166 -24.43 -26.06 24.05
C SER A 166 -23.84 -25.65 22.71
N SER A 167 -23.82 -26.58 21.77
CA SER A 167 -23.64 -26.34 20.34
C SER A 167 -24.82 -25.51 19.79
N ALA A 168 -24.99 -24.28 20.28
CA ALA A 168 -26.04 -23.38 19.86
C ALA A 168 -25.92 -23.20 18.36
N LYS A 169 -26.96 -23.64 17.63
CA LYS A 169 -27.03 -23.46 16.18
C LYS A 169 -26.85 -21.97 15.90
N ILE A 170 -25.90 -21.63 15.05
CA ILE A 170 -25.66 -20.24 14.66
C ILE A 170 -26.91 -19.74 13.92
N THR A 171 -27.67 -18.86 14.58
CA THR A 171 -28.87 -18.21 14.03
C THR A 171 -28.69 -16.69 13.96
N MET A 172 -29.58 -16.03 13.21
CA MET A 172 -29.56 -14.58 13.07
C MET A 172 -29.90 -13.88 14.40
N GLU A 173 -30.75 -14.49 15.23
CA GLU A 173 -31.09 -13.98 16.56
C GLU A 173 -29.86 -13.88 17.47
N LEU A 174 -28.96 -14.88 17.44
CA LEU A 174 -27.72 -14.87 18.21
C LEU A 174 -26.82 -13.69 17.81
N PHE A 175 -26.64 -13.44 16.51
CA PHE A 175 -25.87 -12.27 16.05
C PHE A 175 -26.50 -10.95 16.49
N ASN A 176 -27.83 -10.82 16.40
CA ASN A 176 -28.54 -9.64 16.87
C ASN A 176 -28.34 -9.40 18.37
N GLN A 177 -28.34 -10.46 19.18
CA GLN A 177 -28.06 -10.37 20.61
C GLN A 177 -26.62 -9.93 20.88
N LEU A 178 -25.63 -10.59 20.26
CA LEU A 178 -24.21 -10.26 20.44
C LEU A 178 -23.85 -8.84 19.97
N GLY A 179 -24.52 -8.36 18.93
CA GLY A 179 -24.42 -6.98 18.48
C GLY A 179 -24.97 -5.98 19.49
N ARG A 180 -26.11 -6.26 20.14
CA ARG A 180 -26.67 -5.39 21.19
C ARG A 180 -25.80 -5.36 22.45
N GLU A 181 -25.13 -6.46 22.75
CA GLU A 181 -24.18 -6.55 23.87
C GLU A 181 -22.81 -5.94 23.53
N ASN A 182 -22.64 -5.32 22.34
CA ASN A 182 -21.37 -4.76 21.85
C ASN A 182 -20.19 -5.76 21.87
N LYS A 183 -20.49 -7.07 21.83
CA LYS A 183 -19.47 -8.12 21.84
C LYS A 183 -18.86 -8.33 20.44
N ILE A 184 -19.66 -8.11 19.39
CA ILE A 184 -19.24 -8.20 18.00
C ILE A 184 -19.88 -7.10 17.16
N GLY A 185 -19.19 -6.68 16.10
CA GLY A 185 -19.81 -5.96 14.99
C GLY A 185 -20.18 -6.95 13.88
N PHE A 186 -21.34 -6.81 13.24
CA PHE A 186 -21.66 -7.67 12.10
C PHE A 186 -22.47 -6.95 11.02
N VAL A 187 -22.36 -7.45 9.79
CA VAL A 187 -23.18 -7.06 8.65
C VAL A 187 -23.87 -8.31 8.11
N ALA A 188 -25.18 -8.20 7.91
CA ALA A 188 -25.99 -9.24 7.29
C ALA A 188 -26.45 -8.79 5.89
N LEU A 189 -26.00 -9.52 4.86
CA LEU A 189 -26.34 -9.28 3.47
C LEU A 189 -27.36 -10.31 3.00
N ARG A 190 -28.58 -9.86 2.71
CA ARG A 190 -29.59 -10.70 2.06
C ARG A 190 -29.16 -10.98 0.61
N ARG A 191 -29.14 -12.25 0.21
CA ARG A 191 -28.79 -12.65 -1.16
C ARG A 191 -29.88 -12.19 -2.14
N LYS A 192 -29.48 -11.71 -3.32
CA LYS A 192 -30.40 -11.13 -4.33
C LYS A 192 -31.43 -12.15 -4.85
N ASP A 193 -31.05 -13.42 -4.91
CA ASP A 193 -31.93 -14.54 -5.31
C ASP A 193 -32.90 -14.98 -4.19
N GLY A 194 -32.86 -14.30 -3.04
CA GLY A 194 -33.68 -14.59 -1.87
C GLY A 194 -33.42 -15.96 -1.25
N SER A 195 -32.36 -16.67 -1.62
CA SER A 195 -32.05 -18.02 -1.12
C SER A 195 -31.53 -18.04 0.32
N GLY A 196 -31.13 -16.88 0.85
CA GLY A 196 -30.58 -16.79 2.20
C GLY A 196 -29.89 -15.47 2.50
N THR A 197 -29.09 -15.50 3.56
CA THR A 197 -28.37 -14.33 4.09
C THR A 197 -26.92 -14.71 4.37
N ILE A 198 -25.99 -13.83 4.03
CA ILE A 198 -24.57 -13.96 4.38
C ILE A 198 -24.31 -13.03 5.55
N VAL A 199 -23.78 -13.56 6.64
CA VAL A 199 -23.39 -12.79 7.83
C VAL A 199 -21.87 -12.74 7.88
N ILE A 200 -21.34 -11.53 8.02
CA ILE A 200 -19.93 -11.27 8.26
C ILE A 200 -19.82 -10.63 9.64
N ALA A 201 -19.11 -11.29 10.55
CA ALA A 201 -18.85 -10.80 11.88
C ALA A 201 -17.39 -10.37 12.03
N LEU A 202 -17.20 -9.30 12.79
CA LEU A 202 -15.93 -8.71 13.17
C LEU A 202 -15.85 -8.68 14.69
N ASP A 203 -14.69 -9.06 15.20
CA ASP A 203 -14.27 -8.79 16.56
C ASP A 203 -13.70 -7.36 16.65
N PRO A 204 -13.36 -6.86 17.87
CA PRO A 204 -12.76 -5.53 18.00
C PRO A 204 -11.44 -5.34 17.23
N ALA A 205 -10.64 -6.40 17.01
CA ALA A 205 -9.43 -6.32 16.20
C ALA A 205 -9.75 -6.19 14.71
N GLY A 206 -10.64 -7.03 14.18
CA GLY A 206 -11.11 -6.96 12.79
C GLY A 206 -11.81 -5.63 12.48
N LEU A 207 -12.60 -5.09 13.41
CA LEU A 207 -13.23 -3.77 13.25
C LEU A 207 -12.19 -2.65 13.15
N ARG A 208 -11.13 -2.68 13.98
CA ARG A 208 -10.01 -1.74 13.88
C ARG A 208 -9.28 -1.86 12.55
N PHE A 209 -8.93 -3.09 12.15
CA PHE A 209 -8.25 -3.34 10.87
C PHE A 209 -9.07 -2.81 9.69
N TRP A 210 -10.34 -3.19 9.57
CA TRP A 210 -11.19 -2.77 8.47
C TRP A 210 -11.51 -1.27 8.51
N GLY A 211 -11.71 -0.68 9.70
CA GLY A 211 -11.89 0.75 9.88
C GLY A 211 -10.68 1.54 9.39
N THR A 212 -9.46 1.14 9.78
CA THR A 212 -8.22 1.74 9.29
C THR A 212 -8.07 1.55 7.79
N LYS A 213 -8.28 0.32 7.29
CA LYS A 213 -8.15 -0.02 5.87
C LYS A 213 -8.99 0.89 4.98
N VAL A 214 -10.30 0.98 5.22
CA VAL A 214 -11.18 1.81 4.38
C VAL A 214 -10.88 3.31 4.50
N SER A 215 -10.36 3.75 5.66
CA SER A 215 -9.98 5.15 5.87
C SER A 215 -8.72 5.52 5.08
N VAL A 216 -7.74 4.62 5.05
CA VAL A 216 -6.52 4.76 4.26
C VAL A 216 -6.81 4.65 2.76
N GLU A 217 -7.61 3.67 2.33
CA GLU A 217 -8.01 3.52 0.94
C GLU A 217 -8.73 4.78 0.42
N LYS A 218 -9.64 5.36 1.22
CA LYS A 218 -10.29 6.61 0.85
C LYS A 218 -9.32 7.79 0.77
N ALA A 219 -8.43 7.94 1.74
CA ALA A 219 -7.40 8.98 1.71
C ALA A 219 -6.52 8.88 0.44
N LEU A 220 -6.17 7.65 0.04
CA LEU A 220 -5.40 7.41 -1.18
C LEU A 220 -6.20 7.72 -2.45
N GLN A 221 -7.51 7.41 -2.47
CA GLN A 221 -8.40 7.78 -3.57
C GLN A 221 -8.55 9.29 -3.71
N GLU A 222 -8.70 10.02 -2.61
CA GLU A 222 -8.78 11.49 -2.59
C GLU A 222 -7.51 12.16 -3.12
N LEU A 223 -6.36 11.48 -2.99
CA LEU A 223 -5.09 11.92 -3.56
C LEU A 223 -4.88 11.52 -5.04
N GLY A 224 -5.91 10.99 -5.69
CA GLY A 224 -5.84 10.58 -7.11
C GLY A 224 -5.16 9.23 -7.31
N GLY A 225 -5.25 8.33 -6.32
CA GLY A 225 -4.80 6.94 -6.45
C GLY A 225 -3.28 6.80 -6.65
N GLY A 226 -2.48 7.72 -6.11
CA GLY A 226 -1.01 7.69 -6.15
C GLY A 226 -0.35 7.94 -7.52
N GLN A 227 -1.08 7.76 -8.62
CA GLN A 227 -0.56 7.89 -10.00
C GLN A 227 -0.34 9.36 -10.42
N GLY A 228 -1.10 10.30 -9.87
CA GLY A 228 -0.98 11.73 -10.19
C GLY A 228 0.26 12.43 -9.63
N GLN A 229 1.10 11.73 -8.85
CA GLN A 229 2.14 12.37 -8.05
C GLN A 229 3.58 11.88 -8.35
N GLY A 230 3.80 11.25 -9.50
CA GLY A 230 5.13 10.88 -9.97
C GLY A 230 5.77 9.69 -9.23
N MET A 231 4.96 8.88 -8.53
CA MET A 231 5.40 7.66 -7.87
C MET A 231 5.05 6.43 -8.72
N SER A 232 5.98 5.47 -8.84
CA SER A 232 5.75 4.22 -9.57
C SER A 232 4.79 3.29 -8.81
N TYR A 233 4.90 3.28 -7.49
CA TYR A 233 4.02 2.54 -6.60
C TYR A 233 3.95 3.22 -5.22
N PHE A 234 2.92 2.86 -4.47
CA PHE A 234 2.74 3.25 -3.08
C PHE A 234 2.05 2.10 -2.36
N MET A 235 2.53 1.75 -1.16
CA MET A 235 1.93 0.70 -0.33
C MET A 235 1.88 1.19 1.11
N ILE A 236 0.75 0.96 1.77
CA ILE A 236 0.59 1.16 3.19
C ILE A 236 0.23 -0.18 3.80
N THR A 237 0.98 -0.58 4.82
CA THR A 237 0.72 -1.77 5.63
C THR A 237 0.35 -1.37 7.06
N ASP A 238 -0.29 -2.28 7.78
CA ASP A 238 -0.41 -2.19 9.23
C ASP A 238 0.90 -2.64 9.92
N THR A 239 0.89 -2.67 11.25
CA THR A 239 2.03 -3.11 12.08
C THR A 239 2.34 -4.60 11.97
N HIS A 240 1.48 -5.38 11.32
CA HIS A 240 1.65 -6.81 11.06
C HIS A 240 1.88 -7.10 9.57
N GLU A 241 2.33 -6.10 8.82
CA GLU A 241 2.61 -6.16 7.37
C GLU A 241 1.38 -6.48 6.50
N LYS A 242 0.15 -6.39 7.04
CA LYS A 242 -1.06 -6.54 6.23
C LYS A 242 -1.30 -5.28 5.40
N ILE A 243 -1.55 -5.46 4.11
CA ILE A 243 -1.79 -4.35 3.20
C ILE A 243 -3.12 -3.66 3.51
N LEU A 244 -3.01 -2.39 3.88
CA LEU A 244 -4.14 -1.48 4.07
C LEU A 244 -4.55 -0.86 2.73
N ALA A 245 -3.58 -0.34 1.96
CA ALA A 245 -3.85 0.19 0.62
C ALA A 245 -2.61 0.08 -0.27
N SER A 246 -2.84 0.03 -1.57
CA SER A 246 -1.75 0.12 -2.55
C SER A 246 -2.20 0.83 -3.82
N ALA A 247 -1.24 1.44 -4.51
CA ALA A 247 -1.42 2.11 -5.79
C ALA A 247 -0.19 1.88 -6.68
N GLY A 248 -0.40 1.93 -8.00
CA GLY A 248 0.66 1.71 -9.00
C GLY A 248 0.99 0.23 -9.20
N LYS A 249 2.12 -0.03 -9.86
CA LYS A 249 2.58 -1.41 -10.15
C LYS A 249 3.56 -1.84 -9.07
N LEU A 250 3.09 -2.70 -8.16
CA LEU A 250 3.93 -3.32 -7.14
C LEU A 250 4.97 -4.24 -7.81
N PRO A 251 6.23 -4.26 -7.32
CA PRO A 251 7.23 -5.20 -7.83
C PRO A 251 6.88 -6.65 -7.50
N GLU A 252 7.15 -7.59 -8.43
CA GLU A 252 6.82 -9.02 -8.28
C GLU A 252 7.54 -9.72 -7.11
N LYS A 253 8.67 -9.16 -6.66
CA LYS A 253 9.46 -9.68 -5.54
C LYS A 253 9.61 -8.57 -4.52
N TRP A 254 8.71 -8.53 -3.55
CA TRP A 254 8.85 -7.72 -2.35
C TRP A 254 9.44 -8.60 -1.25
N LYS A 255 10.58 -8.20 -0.68
CA LYS A 255 11.13 -8.81 0.54
C LYS A 255 11.05 -7.78 1.67
N PRO A 256 10.44 -8.11 2.82
CA PRO A 256 10.37 -7.22 3.99
C PRO A 256 11.74 -6.74 4.50
N ALA A 257 12.82 -7.45 4.14
CA ALA A 257 14.21 -7.17 4.54
C ALA A 257 14.83 -5.92 3.88
N ASP A 258 14.17 -5.28 2.91
CA ASP A 258 14.70 -4.09 2.23
C ASP A 258 14.33 -2.77 2.96
N MET A 259 13.78 -2.82 4.18
CA MET A 259 13.42 -1.66 5.02
C MET A 259 14.51 -1.21 6.02
N HIS A 260 15.79 -1.52 5.76
CA HIS A 260 16.90 -1.07 6.62
C HIS A 260 17.98 -0.34 5.83
#